data_AF-A0A815WU50-F1
#
_entry.id   AF-A0A815WU50-F1
#
_cell.length_a   1.000
_cell.length_b   1.000
_cell.length_c   1.000
_cell.angle_alpha   90.00
_cell.angle_beta   90.00
_cell.angle_gamma   90.00
#
_symmetry.space_group_name_H-M   'P 1'
#
loop_
_entity.id
_entity.type
_entity.pdbx_description
1 polymer ?
#
loop_
_entity_poly.entity_id
_entity_poly.type
_entity_poly.pdbx_seq_one_letter_code
_entity_poly.pdbx_strand_id
1 'polypeptide(L)'
;MEPITPSTPDNKVLLLNQNTYAFLTLDKPWLKCQFHDADQTSIKKPDEFEISPEDFAPLEKNSRDIVDRIQGSMFGLTVGDAVGARVEFRPNRYLVDNPVTDLIGGGTWGLQRGQFTDDTSMALCLANSLIACRDFVPYDQLVRYKWWYRYGYMSSTGHCFDIGAATRQSIQEFEKRQRKFAHDHDILLDQMDFLSDRELLQAFDVHCSKEGVAGNGALMRLAPVPLFFFRLPKVAVDYSGISGQITHGDEKAYDACRYYGALIVAALQGEDKNKLTSNTFYDDHWEWFGDKPLHSEIMAIAQGSYKKEGGYQDGIRGKGYIVNALEAALWAFWSDEDSFERGVLKAVNLGDDTDTTAAIYGQLAAYSGFECHLSRLSNVTVMHLEYRLVPEHPLPAVVDNALILYRALRDGILVSHLTIMEDSAGGSLTLLTIPVLLARQLLMLRAIITLSS
;
A
#
# COMPACT_ATOMS: atom_id res chain seq x y z
N MET A 1 -49.12 -32.76 1.41
CA MET A 1 -48.20 -31.61 1.42
C MET A 1 -46.81 -32.19 1.55
N GLU A 2 -45.99 -32.01 0.54
CA GLU A 2 -44.60 -32.47 0.49
C GLU A 2 -43.74 -31.77 1.56
N PRO A 3 -42.70 -32.43 2.09
CA PRO A 3 -41.71 -31.76 2.91
C PRO A 3 -40.83 -30.87 2.03
N ILE A 4 -40.81 -29.58 2.33
CA ILE A 4 -39.87 -28.62 1.75
C ILE A 4 -38.47 -28.99 2.27
N THR A 5 -37.61 -29.48 1.39
CA THR A 5 -36.16 -29.58 1.63
C THR A 5 -35.55 -28.18 1.76
N PRO A 6 -34.73 -27.89 2.79
CA PRO A 6 -33.96 -26.66 2.82
C PRO A 6 -32.79 -26.79 1.84
N SER A 7 -32.89 -26.16 0.68
CA SER A 7 -31.75 -25.85 -0.18
C SER A 7 -31.01 -24.65 0.42
N THR A 8 -30.21 -24.86 1.45
CA THR A 8 -29.23 -23.86 1.89
C THR A 8 -27.98 -24.01 1.02
N PRO A 9 -27.49 -22.94 0.37
CA PRO A 9 -26.17 -22.96 -0.27
C PRO A 9 -25.11 -23.32 0.77
N ASP A 10 -24.04 -24.00 0.35
CA ASP A 10 -22.84 -24.32 1.15
C ASP A 10 -22.09 -23.05 1.59
N ASN A 11 -22.72 -22.19 2.40
CA ASN A 11 -22.11 -20.98 2.93
C ASN A 11 -21.13 -21.39 4.02
N LYS A 12 -19.85 -21.44 3.65
CA LYS A 12 -18.74 -21.45 4.60
C LYS A 12 -18.65 -20.06 5.22
N VAL A 13 -18.28 -19.96 6.50
CA VAL A 13 -18.07 -18.68 7.18
C VAL A 13 -16.67 -18.62 7.80
N LEU A 14 -15.92 -17.57 7.49
CA LEU A 14 -14.59 -17.28 8.00
C LEU A 14 -14.73 -16.11 8.97
N LEU A 15 -14.43 -16.34 10.23
CA LEU A 15 -14.34 -15.27 11.20
C LEU A 15 -12.93 -14.69 11.16
N LEU A 16 -12.80 -13.42 10.79
CA LEU A 16 -11.54 -12.68 10.85
C LEU A 16 -11.51 -11.79 12.10
N ASN A 17 -10.37 -11.78 12.76
CA ASN A 17 -10.04 -10.88 13.85
C ASN A 17 -8.76 -10.15 13.45
N GLN A 18 -8.85 -8.84 13.25
CA GLN A 18 -7.67 -7.98 13.17
C GLN A 18 -7.51 -7.17 14.47
N ASN A 19 -6.31 -7.21 15.03
CA ASN A 19 -5.81 -6.17 15.93
C ASN A 19 -4.31 -6.00 15.67
N THR A 20 -3.95 -5.11 14.75
CA THR A 20 -2.54 -4.70 14.63
C THR A 20 -2.22 -3.66 15.69
N TYR A 21 -1.43 -4.03 16.70
CA TYR A 21 -0.38 -3.17 17.25
C TYR A 21 0.78 -4.06 17.71
N ALA A 22 1.61 -4.52 16.77
CA ALA A 22 2.96 -4.92 17.11
C ALA A 22 3.86 -3.70 16.92
N PHE A 23 4.18 -3.03 18.02
CA PHE A 23 5.51 -2.46 18.13
C PHE A 23 6.47 -3.62 17.85
N LEU A 24 7.17 -3.58 16.72
CA LEU A 24 8.37 -4.36 16.52
C LEU A 24 9.41 -3.87 17.53
N THR A 25 9.32 -4.33 18.78
CA THR A 25 10.53 -4.47 19.60
C THR A 25 11.32 -5.62 18.99
N LEU A 26 12.07 -5.28 17.94
CA LEU A 26 13.11 -6.12 17.39
C LEU A 26 14.11 -6.38 18.52
N ASP A 27 14.13 -7.62 19.00
CA ASP A 27 15.01 -8.10 20.06
C ASP A 27 16.45 -8.29 19.53
N LYS A 28 16.99 -7.25 18.91
CA LYS A 28 18.39 -7.15 18.51
C LYS A 28 19.09 -6.12 19.41
N PRO A 29 20.13 -6.52 20.19
CA PRO A 29 20.75 -5.68 21.21
C PRO A 29 21.32 -4.33 20.72
N TRP A 30 21.49 -4.12 19.42
CA TRP A 30 21.99 -2.87 18.83
C TRP A 30 20.87 -1.88 18.43
N LEU A 31 19.59 -2.22 18.64
CA LEU A 31 18.43 -1.37 18.32
C LEU A 31 17.73 -0.80 19.58
N LYS A 32 18.46 -0.58 20.67
CA LYS A 32 17.96 0.16 21.84
C LYS A 32 18.16 1.66 21.64
N CYS A 33 17.29 2.31 20.86
CA CYS A 33 17.09 3.74 21.03
C CYS A 33 16.25 3.95 22.29
N GLN A 34 16.85 4.49 23.35
CA GLN A 34 16.11 5.05 24.46
C GLN A 34 15.35 6.27 23.94
N PHE A 35 14.03 6.17 23.89
CA PHE A 35 13.15 7.28 23.56
C PHE A 35 13.20 8.27 24.72
N HIS A 36 13.91 9.38 24.53
CA HIS A 36 13.68 10.58 25.32
C HIS A 36 12.54 11.36 24.66
N ASP A 37 11.55 11.75 25.46
CA ASP A 37 10.50 12.68 25.04
C ASP A 37 11.17 13.93 24.46
N ALA A 38 11.14 14.04 23.13
CA ALA A 38 11.59 15.24 22.45
C ALA A 38 10.45 16.27 22.55
N ASP A 39 10.75 17.38 23.22
CA ASP A 39 9.85 18.51 23.45
C ASP A 39 9.09 18.88 22.17
N GLN A 40 7.76 18.84 22.29
CA GLN A 40 6.83 19.30 21.27
C GLN A 40 6.88 20.84 21.19
N THR A 41 7.80 21.38 20.40
CA THR A 41 7.75 22.80 20.02
C THR A 41 7.80 22.98 18.51
N SER A 42 6.60 23.19 17.95
CA SER A 42 6.27 23.99 16.76
C SER A 42 7.11 23.78 15.49
N ILE A 43 6.64 22.85 14.65
CA ILE A 43 6.99 22.74 13.22
C ILE A 43 6.28 23.87 12.47
N LYS A 44 7.04 24.82 11.88
CA LYS A 44 6.49 25.79 10.91
C LYS A 44 6.43 25.14 9.53
N LYS A 45 5.22 24.96 8.99
CA LYS A 45 4.93 24.39 7.68
C LYS A 45 5.22 25.40 6.55
N PRO A 46 5.39 24.94 5.29
CA PRO A 46 5.50 25.82 4.13
C PRO A 46 4.28 26.75 4.08
N ASP A 47 4.49 27.98 3.62
CA ASP A 47 3.55 29.09 3.76
C ASP A 47 2.09 28.71 3.37
N GLU A 48 1.18 28.95 4.33
CA GLU A 48 -0.29 28.89 4.27
C GLU A 48 -1.02 27.52 4.34
N PHE A 49 -0.66 26.60 5.23
CA PHE A 49 -1.66 25.66 5.81
C PHE A 49 -1.40 25.41 7.30
N GLU A 50 -2.27 25.94 8.18
CA GLU A 50 -2.29 25.58 9.61
C GLU A 50 -2.84 24.17 9.76
N ILE A 51 -1.95 23.20 9.94
CA ILE A 51 -2.33 21.83 10.29
C ILE A 51 -2.47 21.75 11.81
N SER A 52 -3.66 21.42 12.26
CA SER A 52 -4.02 21.28 13.67
C SER A 52 -3.59 19.92 14.24
N PRO A 53 -3.40 19.79 15.57
CA PRO A 53 -3.21 18.48 16.21
C PRO A 53 -4.37 17.49 15.95
N GLU A 54 -5.56 17.99 15.63
CA GLU A 54 -6.77 17.22 15.33
C GLU A 54 -6.67 16.50 13.98
N ASP A 55 -5.91 17.05 13.03
CA ASP A 55 -5.66 16.42 11.72
C ASP A 55 -4.90 15.09 11.85
N PHE A 56 -4.10 14.92 12.91
CA PHE A 56 -3.41 13.68 13.25
C PHE A 56 -4.10 12.89 14.38
N ALA A 57 -5.31 13.28 14.80
CA ALA A 57 -6.01 12.59 15.86
C ALA A 57 -6.24 11.10 15.51
N PRO A 58 -6.17 10.20 16.49
CA PRO A 58 -6.46 8.79 16.28
C PRO A 58 -7.81 8.61 15.58
N LEU A 59 -7.86 7.69 14.62
CA LEU A 59 -9.10 7.35 13.93
C LEU A 59 -10.18 6.90 14.94
N GLU A 60 -11.41 7.42 14.83
CA GLU A 60 -12.52 7.03 15.70
C GLU A 60 -12.92 5.56 15.53
N LYS A 61 -13.59 4.96 16.51
CA LYS A 61 -13.97 3.53 16.53
C LYS A 61 -14.75 3.00 15.30
N ASN A 62 -15.36 3.88 14.48
CA ASN A 62 -16.03 3.56 13.21
C ASN A 62 -15.10 3.63 11.97
N SER A 63 -13.79 3.78 12.15
CA SER A 63 -12.79 4.01 11.08
C SER A 63 -12.27 2.77 10.36
N ARG A 64 -12.88 1.60 10.55
CA ARG A 64 -12.33 0.35 10.01
C ARG A 64 -12.28 0.32 8.49
N ASP A 65 -13.26 0.92 7.82
CA ASP A 65 -13.26 1.09 6.36
C ASP A 65 -12.01 1.85 5.86
N ILE A 66 -11.56 2.87 6.58
CA ILE A 66 -10.34 3.63 6.22
C ILE A 66 -9.09 2.77 6.43
N VAL A 67 -9.01 2.04 7.54
CA VAL A 67 -7.87 1.14 7.82
C VAL A 67 -7.79 0.04 6.76
N ASP A 68 -8.93 -0.55 6.39
CA ASP A 68 -9.02 -1.59 5.37
C ASP A 68 -8.61 -1.08 3.99
N ARG A 69 -8.96 0.17 3.64
CA ARG A 69 -8.52 0.82 2.40
C ARG A 69 -7.02 1.11 2.40
N ILE A 70 -6.47 1.58 3.53
CA ILE A 70 -5.02 1.84 3.68
C ILE A 70 -4.23 0.53 3.53
N GLN A 71 -4.62 -0.51 4.29
CA GLN A 71 -4.02 -1.84 4.18
C GLN A 71 -4.19 -2.40 2.78
N GLY A 72 -5.40 -2.30 2.23
CA GLY A 72 -5.73 -2.70 0.87
C GLY A 72 -4.76 -2.10 -0.12
N SER A 73 -4.58 -0.78 -0.13
CA SER A 73 -3.65 -0.09 -1.04
C SER A 73 -2.21 -0.62 -0.97
N MET A 74 -1.66 -0.80 0.24
CA MET A 74 -0.29 -1.31 0.43
C MET A 74 -0.13 -2.78 0.04
N PHE A 75 -1.10 -3.63 0.40
CA PHE A 75 -1.10 -5.05 0.01
C PHE A 75 -1.37 -5.22 -1.49
N GLY A 76 -2.25 -4.40 -2.05
CA GLY A 76 -2.58 -4.39 -3.47
C GLY A 76 -1.34 -4.08 -4.31
N LEU A 77 -0.57 -3.06 -3.92
CA LEU A 77 0.76 -2.78 -4.49
C LEU A 77 1.64 -4.03 -4.44
N THR A 78 1.80 -4.62 -3.25
CA THR A 78 2.69 -5.77 -3.03
C THR A 78 2.28 -7.01 -3.83
N VAL A 79 0.98 -7.29 -3.90
CA VAL A 79 0.43 -8.42 -4.67
C VAL A 79 0.59 -8.15 -6.17
N GLY A 80 0.31 -6.93 -6.62
CA GLY A 80 0.48 -6.54 -8.01
C GLY A 80 1.92 -6.74 -8.49
N ASP A 81 2.87 -6.19 -7.74
CA ASP A 81 4.31 -6.38 -7.90
C ASP A 81 4.65 -7.89 -8.00
N ALA A 82 4.35 -8.67 -6.95
CA ALA A 82 4.75 -10.07 -6.88
C ALA A 82 4.12 -10.96 -7.98
N VAL A 83 2.90 -10.64 -8.45
CA VAL A 83 2.28 -11.34 -9.59
C VAL A 83 2.94 -10.92 -10.91
N GLY A 84 3.21 -9.62 -11.09
CA GLY A 84 3.80 -9.09 -12.32
C GLY A 84 5.27 -9.44 -12.53
N ALA A 85 6.05 -9.57 -11.46
CA ALA A 85 7.50 -9.86 -11.51
C ALA A 85 7.85 -11.16 -12.25
N ARG A 86 6.89 -12.10 -12.35
CA ARG A 86 7.08 -13.36 -13.10
C ARG A 86 7.31 -13.12 -14.59
N VAL A 87 6.60 -12.17 -15.17
CA VAL A 87 6.57 -11.97 -16.62
C VAL A 87 7.10 -10.62 -17.04
N GLU A 88 7.83 -9.97 -16.14
CA GLU A 88 8.56 -8.75 -16.42
C GLU A 88 9.41 -8.91 -17.70
N PHE A 89 9.38 -7.88 -18.54
CA PHE A 89 9.99 -7.81 -19.88
C PHE A 89 9.44 -8.77 -20.93
N ARG A 90 8.37 -9.51 -20.64
CA ARG A 90 7.70 -10.34 -21.66
C ARG A 90 6.72 -9.49 -22.48
N PRO A 91 6.84 -9.47 -23.81
CA PRO A 91 5.93 -8.70 -24.64
C PRO A 91 4.53 -9.32 -24.60
N ASN A 92 3.48 -8.52 -24.80
CA ASN A 92 2.08 -8.97 -24.82
C ASN A 92 1.86 -10.24 -25.67
N ARG A 93 2.48 -10.32 -26.86
CA ARG A 93 2.38 -11.49 -27.75
C ARG A 93 2.75 -12.82 -27.08
N TYR A 94 3.68 -12.79 -26.12
CA TYR A 94 4.07 -13.98 -25.36
C TYR A 94 3.00 -14.36 -24.34
N LEU A 95 2.37 -13.36 -23.71
CA LEU A 95 1.35 -13.53 -22.68
C LEU A 95 -0.03 -13.90 -23.24
N VAL A 96 -0.30 -13.60 -24.51
CA VAL A 96 -1.46 -14.15 -25.22
C VAL A 96 -1.43 -15.68 -25.22
N ASP A 97 -0.25 -16.27 -25.48
CA ASP A 97 -0.07 -17.73 -25.51
C ASP A 97 0.25 -18.32 -24.13
N ASN A 98 0.76 -17.50 -23.19
CA ASN A 98 1.22 -17.91 -21.87
C ASN A 98 0.68 -16.96 -20.78
N PRO A 99 -0.64 -16.88 -20.57
CA PRO A 99 -1.23 -15.90 -19.68
C PRO A 99 -0.86 -16.18 -18.22
N VAL A 100 -0.61 -15.10 -17.47
CA VAL A 100 -0.50 -15.19 -16.01
C VAL A 100 -1.90 -15.40 -15.44
N THR A 101 -2.02 -16.37 -14.53
CA THR A 101 -3.30 -16.79 -13.94
C THR A 101 -3.25 -16.93 -12.41
N ASP A 102 -2.06 -16.98 -11.80
CA ASP A 102 -1.88 -17.11 -10.35
C ASP A 102 -0.52 -16.52 -9.93
N LEU A 103 -0.37 -16.23 -8.64
CA LEU A 103 0.88 -15.88 -7.98
C LEU A 103 1.75 -17.14 -7.87
N ILE A 104 2.66 -17.36 -8.81
CA ILE A 104 3.47 -18.59 -8.88
C ILE A 104 4.94 -18.35 -8.45
N GLY A 105 5.42 -17.11 -8.54
CA GLY A 105 6.86 -16.79 -8.44
C GLY A 105 7.63 -17.20 -9.71
N GLY A 106 8.95 -17.05 -9.69
CA GLY A 106 9.88 -17.30 -10.80
C GLY A 106 10.35 -16.01 -11.46
N GLY A 107 10.29 -15.95 -12.79
CA GLY A 107 10.57 -14.73 -13.56
C GLY A 107 12.03 -14.50 -13.86
N THR A 108 12.35 -13.28 -14.28
CA THR A 108 13.70 -12.82 -14.64
C THR A 108 14.71 -13.12 -13.53
N TRP A 109 14.26 -12.97 -12.29
CA TRP A 109 15.09 -13.06 -11.08
C TRP A 109 14.97 -14.40 -10.33
N GLY A 110 14.14 -15.33 -10.80
CA GLY A 110 13.96 -16.63 -10.16
C GLY A 110 13.37 -16.54 -8.74
N LEU A 111 12.43 -15.60 -8.53
CA LEU A 111 11.82 -15.30 -7.25
C LEU A 111 11.02 -16.49 -6.68
N GLN A 112 10.95 -16.59 -5.36
CA GLN A 112 10.01 -17.48 -4.69
C GLN A 112 8.58 -16.93 -4.80
N ARG A 113 7.59 -17.81 -4.63
CA ARG A 113 6.18 -17.41 -4.61
C ARG A 113 5.95 -16.33 -3.54
N GLY A 114 5.43 -15.16 -3.95
CA GLY A 114 5.12 -14.04 -3.06
C GLY A 114 6.27 -13.09 -2.76
N GLN A 115 7.46 -13.31 -3.32
CA GLN A 115 8.52 -12.29 -3.27
C GLN A 115 8.20 -11.15 -4.24
N PHE A 116 8.38 -9.92 -3.74
CA PHE A 116 8.17 -8.65 -4.44
C PHE A 116 9.50 -7.98 -4.81
N THR A 117 9.48 -7.02 -5.74
CA THR A 117 10.65 -6.36 -6.36
C THR A 117 10.95 -4.98 -5.74
N ASP A 118 11.50 -4.05 -6.52
CA ASP A 118 11.82 -2.70 -6.09
C ASP A 118 10.58 -1.83 -5.85
N ASP A 119 9.47 -2.05 -6.55
CA ASP A 119 8.21 -1.33 -6.34
C ASP A 119 7.80 -1.33 -4.86
N THR A 120 7.64 -2.53 -4.30
CA THR A 120 7.26 -2.71 -2.90
C THR A 120 8.39 -2.32 -1.96
N SER A 121 9.64 -2.68 -2.27
CA SER A 121 10.78 -2.35 -1.41
C SER A 121 10.91 -0.84 -1.19
N MET A 122 10.73 -0.06 -2.26
CA MET A 122 10.76 1.40 -2.19
C MET A 122 9.50 1.97 -1.52
N ALA A 123 8.32 1.40 -1.75
CA ALA A 123 7.10 1.81 -1.04
C ALA A 123 7.24 1.59 0.48
N LEU A 124 7.80 0.46 0.92
CA LEU A 124 8.06 0.18 2.32
C LEU A 124 9.08 1.16 2.90
N CYS A 125 10.14 1.50 2.15
CA CYS A 125 11.12 2.52 2.56
C CYS A 125 10.46 3.88 2.78
N LEU A 126 9.56 4.29 1.87
CA LEU A 126 8.82 5.55 1.96
C LEU A 126 7.85 5.56 3.14
N ALA A 127 7.09 4.48 3.34
CA ALA A 127 6.21 4.32 4.49
C ALA A 127 6.99 4.39 5.81
N ASN A 128 8.15 3.73 5.87
CA ASN A 128 9.00 3.77 7.06
C ASN A 128 9.55 5.17 7.35
N SER A 129 9.94 5.92 6.32
CA SER A 129 10.36 7.31 6.47
C SER A 129 9.25 8.18 7.06
N LEU A 130 8.05 8.12 6.47
CA LEU A 130 6.88 8.85 6.95
C LEU A 130 6.53 8.53 8.41
N ILE A 131 6.54 7.24 8.78
CA ILE A 131 6.24 6.80 10.15
C ILE A 131 7.32 7.24 11.14
N ALA A 132 8.60 7.08 10.78
CA ALA A 132 9.72 7.42 11.66
C ALA A 132 9.85 8.92 11.87
N CYS A 133 9.70 9.72 10.81
CA CYS A 133 9.77 11.17 10.87
C CYS A 133 8.48 11.83 11.37
N ARG A 134 7.35 11.11 11.32
CA ARG A 134 5.99 11.64 11.54
C ARG A 134 5.64 12.81 10.63
N ASP A 135 6.31 12.88 9.48
CA ASP A 135 6.16 13.92 8.47
C ASP A 135 6.83 13.46 7.16
N PHE A 136 6.65 14.22 6.10
CA PHE A 136 7.34 14.02 4.84
C PHE A 136 8.70 14.71 4.84
N VAL A 137 9.77 13.90 4.95
CA VAL A 137 11.16 14.38 4.91
C VAL A 137 11.85 13.78 3.68
N PRO A 138 11.94 14.51 2.54
CA PRO A 138 12.54 13.99 1.30
C PRO A 138 13.97 13.46 1.46
N TYR A 139 14.73 14.05 2.38
CA TYR A 139 16.07 13.59 2.73
C TYR A 139 16.05 12.17 3.32
N ASP A 140 15.20 11.91 4.33
CA ASP A 140 15.10 10.59 4.96
C ASP A 140 14.53 9.54 3.98
N GLN A 141 13.61 9.93 3.09
CA GLN A 141 13.18 9.09 1.97
C GLN A 141 14.39 8.60 1.14
N LEU A 142 15.30 9.50 0.74
CA LEU A 142 16.52 9.13 -0.01
C LEU A 142 17.49 8.30 0.83
N VAL A 143 17.58 8.54 2.14
CA VAL A 143 18.36 7.70 3.07
C VAL A 143 17.82 6.27 3.10
N ARG A 144 16.50 6.08 3.23
CA ARG A 144 15.89 4.73 3.21
C ARG A 144 16.09 4.03 1.88
N TYR A 145 15.98 4.75 0.76
CA TYR A 145 16.29 4.18 -0.57
C TYR A 145 17.78 3.82 -0.70
N LYS A 146 18.69 4.62 -0.14
CA LYS A 146 20.11 4.27 -0.07
C LYS A 146 20.32 3.00 0.75
N TRP A 147 19.64 2.84 1.89
CA TRP A 147 19.76 1.63 2.71
C TRP A 147 19.26 0.39 1.99
N TRP A 148 18.17 0.51 1.24
CA TRP A 148 17.71 -0.56 0.37
C TRP A 148 18.79 -0.87 -0.67
N TYR A 149 19.24 0.12 -1.44
CA TYR A 149 20.25 -0.04 -2.48
C TYR A 149 21.56 -0.68 -1.99
N ARG A 150 22.05 -0.29 -0.81
CA ARG A 150 23.35 -0.73 -0.27
C ARG A 150 23.26 -2.01 0.55
N TYR A 151 22.18 -2.21 1.30
CA TYR A 151 22.10 -3.24 2.33
C TYR A 151 20.90 -4.18 2.19
N GLY A 152 20.06 -4.00 1.18
CA GLY A 152 18.83 -4.79 1.02
C GLY A 152 17.77 -4.49 2.08
N TYR A 153 17.82 -3.31 2.71
CA TYR A 153 16.78 -2.87 3.65
C TYR A 153 15.39 -2.97 3.01
N MET A 154 14.46 -3.65 3.65
CA MET A 154 13.08 -3.88 3.17
C MET A 154 12.98 -4.65 1.83
N SER A 155 14.02 -5.40 1.45
CA SER A 155 13.97 -6.32 0.31
C SER A 155 13.39 -7.68 0.69
N SER A 156 12.60 -8.27 -0.22
CA SER A 156 12.06 -9.64 -0.09
C SER A 156 13.12 -10.74 -0.21
N THR A 157 14.31 -10.42 -0.74
CA THR A 157 15.43 -11.36 -0.95
C THR A 157 16.64 -11.08 -0.05
N GLY A 158 16.54 -10.09 0.83
CA GLY A 158 17.62 -9.66 1.72
C GLY A 158 18.77 -8.88 1.03
N HIS A 159 18.65 -8.58 -0.26
CA HIS A 159 19.58 -7.72 -1.00
C HIS A 159 18.82 -6.87 -2.04
N CYS A 160 19.41 -5.76 -2.50
CA CYS A 160 18.81 -4.97 -3.58
C CYS A 160 18.97 -5.70 -4.91
N PHE A 161 17.86 -5.81 -5.65
CA PHE A 161 17.80 -6.25 -7.03
C PHE A 161 16.76 -5.39 -7.76
N ASP A 162 16.67 -5.55 -9.08
CA ASP A 162 15.74 -4.84 -9.97
C ASP A 162 15.80 -3.31 -10.03
N ILE A 163 16.67 -2.68 -9.26
CA ILE A 163 16.74 -1.22 -9.21
C ILE A 163 16.91 -0.57 -10.59
N GLY A 164 15.88 0.19 -10.99
CA GLY A 164 15.85 0.99 -12.21
C GLY A 164 17.00 1.99 -12.32
N ALA A 165 17.43 2.27 -13.56
CA ALA A 165 18.61 3.10 -13.83
C ALA A 165 18.47 4.54 -13.29
N ALA A 166 17.30 5.16 -13.44
CA ALA A 166 17.01 6.51 -12.94
C ALA A 166 17.10 6.59 -11.40
N THR A 167 16.46 5.64 -10.71
CA THR A 167 16.51 5.50 -9.26
C THR A 167 17.94 5.33 -8.78
N ARG A 168 18.69 4.40 -9.39
CA ARG A 168 20.10 4.15 -9.05
C ARG A 168 20.96 5.40 -9.19
N GLN A 169 20.82 6.12 -10.31
CA GLN A 169 21.58 7.35 -10.56
C GLN A 169 21.26 8.43 -9.53
N SER A 170 19.99 8.60 -9.17
CA SER A 170 19.55 9.58 -8.17
C SER A 170 20.11 9.26 -6.78
N ILE A 171 20.10 7.99 -6.37
CA ILE A 171 20.70 7.57 -5.08
C ILE A 171 22.21 7.78 -5.08
N GLN A 172 22.90 7.50 -6.18
CA GLN A 172 24.35 7.72 -6.30
C GLN A 172 24.72 9.21 -6.25
N GLU A 173 23.92 10.07 -6.88
CA GLU A 173 24.08 11.53 -6.79
C GLU A 173 23.78 12.02 -5.37
N PHE A 174 22.74 11.50 -4.71
CA PHE A 174 22.46 11.77 -3.29
C PHE A 174 23.67 11.43 -2.39
N GLU A 175 24.25 10.24 -2.53
CA GLU A 175 25.44 9.83 -1.77
C GLU A 175 26.65 10.75 -2.01
N LYS A 176 26.83 11.21 -3.25
CA LYS A 176 27.89 12.16 -3.60
C LYS A 176 27.64 13.52 -2.95
N ARG A 177 26.39 14.01 -2.95
CA ARG A 177 25.99 15.25 -2.29
C ARG A 177 26.12 15.13 -0.77
N GLN A 178 25.74 14.01 -0.17
CA GLN A 178 25.98 13.72 1.26
C GLN A 178 27.46 13.86 1.62
N ARG A 179 28.38 13.25 0.84
CA ARG A 179 29.82 13.37 1.08
C ARG A 179 30.32 14.81 1.00
N LYS A 180 29.86 15.57 0.01
CA LYS A 180 30.23 16.99 -0.15
C LYS A 180 29.69 17.84 0.98
N PHE A 181 28.40 17.69 1.31
CA PHE A 181 27.73 18.44 2.37
C PHE A 181 28.35 18.15 3.74
N ALA A 182 28.65 16.87 4.02
CA ALA A 182 29.34 16.47 5.24
C ALA A 182 30.69 17.19 5.41
N HIS A 183 31.49 17.22 4.35
CA HIS A 183 32.77 17.95 4.34
C HIS A 183 32.58 19.46 4.52
N ASP A 184 31.65 20.07 3.79
CA ASP A 184 31.44 21.52 3.78
C ASP A 184 30.89 22.05 5.13
N HIS A 185 30.23 21.19 5.91
CA HIS A 185 29.60 21.52 7.20
C HIS A 185 30.28 20.87 8.42
N ASP A 186 31.44 20.23 8.24
CA ASP A 186 32.20 19.52 9.29
C ASP A 186 31.38 18.46 10.06
N ILE A 187 30.58 17.68 9.31
CA ILE A 187 29.74 16.59 9.83
C ILE A 187 30.41 15.27 9.48
N LEU A 188 30.42 14.31 10.41
CA LEU A 188 30.93 12.97 10.13
C LEU A 188 30.00 12.25 9.14
N LEU A 189 30.57 11.58 8.13
CA LEU A 189 29.78 10.97 7.06
C LEU A 189 28.80 9.89 7.56
N ASP A 190 29.14 9.17 8.63
CA ASP A 190 28.29 8.16 9.26
C ASP A 190 27.09 8.76 10.01
N GLN A 191 27.14 10.06 10.35
CA GLN A 191 26.04 10.80 10.97
C GLN A 191 25.04 11.34 9.94
N MET A 192 25.43 11.44 8.65
CA MET A 192 24.58 12.04 7.61
C MET A 192 23.23 11.34 7.46
N ASP A 193 23.15 10.02 7.65
CA ASP A 193 21.89 9.28 7.53
C ASP A 193 20.91 9.53 8.68
N PHE A 194 21.38 10.15 9.76
CA PHE A 194 20.61 10.45 10.95
C PHE A 194 20.48 11.97 11.16
N LEU A 195 20.73 12.76 10.11
CA LEU A 195 20.63 14.20 10.16
C LEU A 195 19.18 14.61 10.49
N SER A 196 18.99 15.27 11.63
CA SER A 196 17.69 15.76 12.10
C SER A 196 17.63 17.28 12.25
N ASP A 197 18.77 17.97 12.07
CA ASP A 197 18.81 19.42 12.15
C ASP A 197 18.05 20.04 10.97
N ARG A 198 17.09 20.90 11.30
CA ARG A 198 16.16 21.46 10.32
C ARG A 198 16.83 22.40 9.32
N GLU A 199 17.76 23.24 9.77
CA GLU A 199 18.43 24.20 8.90
C GLU A 199 19.33 23.47 7.91
N LEU A 200 20.04 22.43 8.38
CA LEU A 200 20.88 21.60 7.53
C LEU A 200 20.05 20.77 6.54
N LEU A 201 18.93 20.18 6.97
CA LEU A 201 18.01 19.46 6.08
C LEU A 201 17.44 20.37 5.00
N GLN A 202 17.08 21.61 5.35
CA GLN A 202 16.54 22.59 4.39
C GLN A 202 17.62 23.11 3.42
N ALA A 203 18.87 23.18 3.87
CA ALA A 203 20.00 23.56 3.02
C ALA A 203 20.44 22.44 2.06
N PHE A 204 20.08 21.18 2.33
CA PHE A 204 20.46 20.05 1.49
C PHE A 204 19.58 19.95 0.25
N ASP A 205 20.19 20.02 -0.94
CA ASP A 205 19.46 19.81 -2.20
C ASP A 205 19.16 18.33 -2.45
N VAL A 206 17.91 17.95 -2.23
CA VAL A 206 17.36 16.59 -2.43
C VAL A 206 16.99 16.27 -3.88
N HIS A 207 17.00 17.24 -4.81
CA HIS A 207 16.66 17.00 -6.21
C HIS A 207 17.83 16.35 -6.97
N CYS A 208 17.99 15.05 -6.75
CA CYS A 208 19.13 14.27 -7.24
C CYS A 208 18.94 13.71 -8.66
N SER A 209 17.74 13.87 -9.25
CA SER A 209 17.47 13.52 -10.64
C SER A 209 17.72 14.68 -11.58
N LYS A 210 18.13 14.36 -12.80
CA LYS A 210 18.15 15.31 -13.93
C LYS A 210 16.74 15.59 -14.43
N GLU A 211 16.57 16.72 -15.10
CA GLU A 211 15.38 17.04 -15.92
C GLU A 211 15.21 16.00 -17.05
N GLY A 212 13.96 15.76 -17.47
CA GLY A 212 13.64 14.85 -18.57
C GLY A 212 13.59 13.36 -18.20
N VAL A 213 13.78 13.01 -16.93
CA VAL A 213 13.75 11.62 -16.44
C VAL A 213 12.32 11.22 -16.09
N ALA A 214 11.59 10.66 -17.06
CA ALA A 214 10.16 10.32 -16.97
C ALA A 214 9.87 8.81 -16.80
N GLY A 215 10.72 8.11 -16.04
CA GLY A 215 10.51 6.70 -15.68
C GLY A 215 9.36 6.51 -14.69
N ASN A 216 8.73 5.33 -14.69
CA ASN A 216 7.62 4.96 -13.79
C ASN A 216 8.05 4.69 -12.33
N GLY A 217 9.35 4.63 -12.04
CA GLY A 217 9.89 4.31 -10.70
C GLY A 217 9.49 5.28 -9.57
N ALA A 218 8.93 6.43 -9.90
CA ALA A 218 8.31 7.35 -8.95
C ALA A 218 6.89 6.91 -8.55
N LEU A 219 6.09 6.45 -9.52
CA LEU A 219 4.67 6.17 -9.37
C LEU A 219 4.42 4.82 -8.70
N MET A 220 5.27 3.84 -8.97
CA MET A 220 5.15 2.47 -8.47
C MET A 220 5.18 2.33 -6.95
N ARG A 221 5.73 3.32 -6.26
CA ARG A 221 5.95 3.34 -4.81
C ARG A 221 5.13 4.40 -4.07
N LEU A 222 4.19 5.04 -4.75
CA LEU A 222 3.63 6.33 -4.32
C LEU A 222 2.75 6.22 -3.07
N ALA A 223 1.94 5.17 -2.97
CA ALA A 223 0.83 5.02 -2.02
C ALA A 223 1.09 5.52 -0.59
N PRO A 224 2.25 5.28 0.06
CA PRO A 224 2.46 5.72 1.44
C PRO A 224 2.21 7.22 1.66
N VAL A 225 2.55 8.09 0.71
CA VAL A 225 2.36 9.56 0.85
C VAL A 225 0.89 9.94 0.90
N PRO A 226 0.05 9.66 -0.11
CA PRO A 226 -1.38 9.99 -0.06
C PRO A 226 -2.11 9.25 1.06
N LEU A 227 -1.69 8.03 1.43
CA LEU A 227 -2.27 7.31 2.58
C LEU A 227 -1.97 8.01 3.91
N PHE A 228 -0.76 8.56 4.09
CA PHE A 228 -0.37 9.25 5.33
C PHE A 228 -1.04 10.62 5.49
N PHE A 229 -1.21 11.35 4.38
CA PHE A 229 -1.75 12.72 4.37
C PHE A 229 -3.20 12.82 3.88
N PHE A 230 -3.96 11.72 3.87
CA PHE A 230 -5.30 11.67 3.24
C PHE A 230 -6.33 12.68 3.78
N ARG A 231 -6.16 13.14 5.03
CA ARG A 231 -6.99 14.19 5.64
C ARG A 231 -6.65 15.60 5.15
N LEU A 232 -5.54 15.75 4.45
CA LEU A 232 -5.00 17.00 3.94
C LEU A 232 -4.74 16.87 2.42
N PRO A 233 -5.78 16.83 1.57
CA PRO A 233 -5.64 16.45 0.17
C PRO A 233 -4.63 17.27 -0.62
N LYS A 234 -4.61 18.59 -0.43
CA LYS A 234 -3.65 19.47 -1.11
C LYS A 234 -2.20 19.14 -0.74
N VAL A 235 -1.94 18.82 0.54
CA VAL A 235 -0.62 18.41 1.03
C VAL A 235 -0.25 17.03 0.49
N ALA A 236 -1.19 16.07 0.54
CA ALA A 236 -1.00 14.74 -0.02
C ALA A 236 -0.65 14.78 -1.51
N VAL A 237 -1.35 15.60 -2.29
CA VAL A 237 -1.11 15.78 -3.73
C VAL A 237 0.26 16.40 -3.98
N ASP A 238 0.61 17.51 -3.32
CA ASP A 238 1.91 18.15 -3.54
C ASP A 238 3.09 17.26 -3.11
N TYR A 239 2.99 16.63 -1.95
CA TYR A 239 4.02 15.69 -1.47
C TYR A 239 4.14 14.45 -2.35
N SER A 240 3.03 14.00 -2.95
CA SER A 240 3.07 12.91 -3.95
C SER A 240 3.96 13.31 -5.14
N GLY A 241 3.79 14.54 -5.65
CA GLY A 241 4.64 15.08 -6.69
C GLY A 241 6.11 15.17 -6.28
N ILE A 242 6.40 15.78 -5.12
CA ILE A 242 7.78 15.98 -4.63
C ILE A 242 8.49 14.63 -4.42
N SER A 243 7.81 13.64 -3.82
CA SER A 243 8.35 12.29 -3.59
C SER A 243 8.79 11.59 -4.88
N GLY A 244 8.08 11.82 -5.99
CA GLY A 244 8.49 11.35 -7.31
C GLY A 244 9.69 12.13 -7.84
N GLN A 245 9.59 13.45 -7.80
CA GLN A 245 10.52 14.39 -8.43
C GLN A 245 11.97 14.25 -7.93
N ILE A 246 12.18 13.93 -6.66
CA ILE A 246 13.55 13.78 -6.09
C ILE A 246 14.36 12.64 -6.75
N THR A 247 13.71 11.71 -7.44
CA THR A 247 14.36 10.62 -8.21
C THR A 247 14.04 10.60 -9.70
N HIS A 248 13.01 11.33 -10.12
CA HIS A 248 12.53 11.39 -11.50
C HIS A 248 12.14 12.83 -11.81
N GLY A 249 13.11 13.61 -12.31
CA GLY A 249 13.03 15.06 -12.43
C GLY A 249 12.24 15.60 -13.63
N ASP A 250 11.44 14.77 -14.29
CA ASP A 250 10.52 15.21 -15.36
C ASP A 250 9.21 15.74 -14.77
N GLU A 251 8.66 16.79 -15.38
CA GLU A 251 7.36 17.38 -14.99
C GLU A 251 6.23 16.34 -15.07
N LYS A 252 6.26 15.44 -16.06
CA LYS A 252 5.29 14.34 -16.17
C LYS A 252 5.35 13.40 -14.98
N ALA A 253 6.54 13.17 -14.42
CA ALA A 253 6.67 12.30 -13.26
C ALA A 253 6.11 12.96 -12.00
N TYR A 254 6.39 14.25 -11.82
CA TYR A 254 5.79 15.08 -10.77
C TYR A 254 4.25 15.06 -10.87
N ASP A 255 3.69 15.36 -12.05
CA ASP A 255 2.24 15.46 -12.23
C ASP A 255 1.52 14.12 -12.27
N ALA A 256 2.14 13.06 -12.79
CA ALA A 256 1.59 11.71 -12.68
C ALA A 256 1.41 11.31 -11.21
N CYS A 257 2.42 11.59 -10.36
CA CYS A 257 2.32 11.30 -8.93
C CYS A 257 1.28 12.19 -8.24
N ARG A 258 1.17 13.48 -8.59
CA ARG A 258 0.11 14.37 -8.06
C ARG A 258 -1.29 13.85 -8.39
N TYR A 259 -1.53 13.55 -9.66
CA TYR A 259 -2.83 13.05 -10.12
C TYR A 259 -3.18 11.70 -9.49
N TYR A 260 -2.23 10.77 -9.46
CA TYR A 260 -2.46 9.46 -8.86
C TYR A 260 -2.61 9.51 -7.34
N GLY A 261 -1.87 10.40 -6.67
CA GLY A 261 -2.05 10.69 -5.25
C GLY A 261 -3.44 11.23 -4.95
N ALA A 262 -3.98 12.12 -5.78
CA ALA A 262 -5.35 12.61 -5.66
C ALA A 262 -6.39 11.48 -5.77
N LEU A 263 -6.21 10.55 -6.70
CA LEU A 263 -7.09 9.38 -6.84
C LEU A 263 -7.08 8.49 -5.58
N ILE A 264 -5.91 8.24 -5.00
CA ILE A 264 -5.79 7.46 -3.75
C ILE A 264 -6.46 8.19 -2.58
N VAL A 265 -6.27 9.50 -2.46
CA VAL A 265 -6.92 10.32 -1.41
C VAL A 265 -8.44 10.29 -1.57
N ALA A 266 -8.97 10.52 -2.77
CA ALA A 266 -10.40 10.46 -3.04
C ALA A 266 -10.98 9.06 -2.73
N ALA A 267 -10.27 8.00 -3.11
CA ALA A 267 -10.65 6.63 -2.77
C ALA A 267 -10.68 6.39 -1.25
N LEU A 268 -9.72 6.93 -0.49
CA LEU A 268 -9.74 6.86 0.98
C LEU A 268 -10.89 7.67 1.60
N GLN A 269 -11.27 8.79 0.97
CA GLN A 269 -12.37 9.64 1.40
C GLN A 269 -13.76 9.09 1.03
N GLY A 270 -13.83 7.92 0.40
CA GLY A 270 -15.08 7.24 0.13
C GLY A 270 -15.64 7.47 -1.27
N GLU A 271 -14.90 8.11 -2.18
CA GLU A 271 -15.34 8.27 -3.56
C GLU A 271 -15.42 6.91 -4.27
N ASP A 272 -16.50 6.68 -5.00
CA ASP A 272 -16.69 5.47 -5.77
C ASP A 272 -15.90 5.49 -7.08
N LYS A 273 -15.75 4.31 -7.69
CA LYS A 273 -15.03 4.13 -8.95
C LYS A 273 -15.56 5.00 -10.10
N ASN A 274 -16.86 5.29 -10.16
CA ASN A 274 -17.40 6.11 -11.25
C ASN A 274 -16.93 7.56 -11.12
N LYS A 275 -16.82 8.08 -9.89
CA LYS A 275 -16.21 9.38 -9.63
C LYS A 275 -14.71 9.39 -9.91
N LEU A 276 -13.99 8.40 -9.38
CA LEU A 276 -12.54 8.28 -9.59
C LEU A 276 -12.15 8.16 -11.07
N THR A 277 -13.02 7.56 -11.88
CA THR A 277 -12.80 7.43 -13.33
C THR A 277 -13.58 8.46 -14.14
N SER A 278 -14.19 9.48 -13.52
CA SER A 278 -14.88 10.54 -14.26
C SER A 278 -13.89 11.38 -15.07
N ASN A 279 -14.30 11.81 -16.26
CA ASN A 279 -13.50 12.75 -17.07
C ASN A 279 -13.42 14.15 -16.43
N THR A 280 -14.25 14.42 -15.42
CA THR A 280 -14.28 15.66 -14.63
C THR A 280 -13.52 15.54 -13.32
N PHE A 281 -12.95 14.38 -12.97
CA PHE A 281 -12.33 14.17 -11.65
C PHE A 281 -11.32 15.26 -11.28
N TYR A 282 -10.47 15.67 -12.24
CA TYR A 282 -9.52 16.75 -12.04
C TYR A 282 -10.21 18.09 -11.78
N ASP A 283 -11.23 18.43 -12.56
CA ASP A 283 -11.97 19.69 -12.43
C ASP A 283 -12.75 19.74 -11.11
N ASP A 284 -13.31 18.61 -10.68
CA ASP A 284 -14.05 18.47 -9.42
C ASP A 284 -13.13 18.61 -8.19
N HIS A 285 -11.83 18.35 -8.35
CA HIS A 285 -10.81 18.39 -7.30
C HIS A 285 -9.69 19.42 -7.56
N TRP A 286 -9.94 20.43 -8.41
CA TRP A 286 -8.92 21.38 -8.87
C TRP A 286 -8.16 22.08 -7.72
N GLU A 287 -8.86 22.33 -6.60
CA GLU A 287 -8.30 22.98 -5.40
C GLU A 287 -7.13 22.20 -4.78
N TRP A 288 -7.10 20.88 -4.94
CA TRP A 288 -6.03 20.03 -4.43
C TRP A 288 -4.73 20.19 -5.23
N PHE A 289 -4.83 20.64 -6.48
CA PHE A 289 -3.70 20.87 -7.36
C PHE A 289 -3.16 22.31 -7.24
N GLY A 290 -3.90 23.22 -6.60
CA GLY A 290 -3.51 24.64 -6.50
C GLY A 290 -3.31 25.28 -7.87
N ASP A 291 -2.42 26.28 -7.95
CA ASP A 291 -2.20 27.06 -9.19
C ASP A 291 -1.29 26.35 -10.22
N LYS A 292 -1.00 25.06 -10.03
CA LYS A 292 -0.11 24.27 -10.90
C LYS A 292 -0.92 23.24 -11.70
N PRO A 293 -1.34 23.55 -12.94
CA PRO A 293 -2.08 22.60 -13.77
C PRO A 293 -1.23 21.36 -14.10
N LEU A 294 -1.89 20.25 -14.40
CA LEU A 294 -1.20 19.04 -14.84
C LEU A 294 -0.61 19.21 -16.25
N HIS A 295 0.56 18.61 -16.46
CA HIS A 295 1.17 18.43 -17.77
C HIS A 295 0.16 17.79 -18.75
N SER A 296 0.17 18.25 -20.01
CA SER A 296 -0.85 17.92 -21.03
C SER A 296 -1.08 16.42 -21.24
N GLU A 297 0.00 15.61 -21.24
CA GLU A 297 -0.10 14.14 -21.33
C GLU A 297 -0.81 13.51 -20.12
N ILE A 298 -0.60 14.04 -18.91
CA ILE A 298 -1.29 13.56 -17.70
C ILE A 298 -2.73 14.06 -17.67
N MET A 299 -2.98 15.28 -18.16
CA MET A 299 -4.34 15.80 -18.34
C MET A 299 -5.15 14.95 -19.33
N ALA A 300 -4.53 14.47 -20.42
CA ALA A 300 -5.20 13.56 -21.36
C ALA A 300 -5.64 12.25 -20.69
N ILE A 301 -4.81 11.72 -19.78
CA ILE A 301 -5.16 10.56 -18.95
C ILE A 301 -6.31 10.92 -18.01
N ALA A 302 -6.25 12.06 -17.32
CA ALA A 302 -7.32 12.51 -16.42
C ALA A 302 -8.67 12.67 -17.14
N GLN A 303 -8.64 13.06 -18.42
CA GLN A 303 -9.81 13.17 -19.29
C GLN A 303 -10.24 11.84 -19.92
N GLY A 304 -9.60 10.73 -19.56
CA GLY A 304 -10.03 9.38 -19.90
C GLY A 304 -9.36 8.75 -21.12
N SER A 305 -8.14 9.15 -21.50
CA SER A 305 -7.42 8.51 -22.63
C SER A 305 -7.26 6.99 -22.46
N TYR A 306 -7.27 6.50 -21.21
CA TYR A 306 -7.18 5.08 -20.86
C TYR A 306 -8.47 4.28 -21.11
N LYS A 307 -9.62 4.90 -21.38
CA LYS A 307 -10.92 4.23 -21.54
C LYS A 307 -11.06 3.57 -22.91
N LYS A 308 -10.28 2.50 -23.12
CA LYS A 308 -10.18 1.76 -24.38
C LYS A 308 -10.53 0.29 -24.18
N GLU A 309 -11.68 -0.15 -24.69
CA GLU A 309 -12.21 -1.50 -24.46
C GLU A 309 -11.25 -2.61 -24.93
N GLY A 310 -10.55 -2.41 -26.06
CA GLY A 310 -9.61 -3.37 -26.62
C GLY A 310 -8.24 -3.40 -25.93
N GLY A 311 -7.99 -2.54 -24.93
CA GLY A 311 -6.76 -2.52 -24.13
C GLY A 311 -5.51 -2.45 -24.99
N TYR A 312 -4.71 -3.53 -25.00
CA TYR A 312 -3.51 -3.61 -25.83
C TYR A 312 -3.79 -3.40 -27.33
N GLN A 313 -4.93 -3.87 -27.85
CA GLN A 313 -5.28 -3.69 -29.27
C GLN A 313 -5.52 -2.22 -29.62
N ASP A 314 -6.02 -1.43 -28.67
CA ASP A 314 -6.32 0.00 -28.84
C ASP A 314 -5.15 0.92 -28.45
N GLY A 315 -3.97 0.33 -28.20
CA GLY A 315 -2.74 1.07 -27.94
C GLY A 315 -2.37 1.28 -26.47
N ILE A 316 -3.06 0.65 -25.51
CA ILE A 316 -2.63 0.66 -24.10
C ILE A 316 -1.33 -0.14 -23.96
N ARG A 317 -0.32 0.45 -23.32
CA ARG A 317 1.01 -0.17 -23.14
C ARG A 317 1.47 0.05 -21.70
N GLY A 318 1.77 -1.01 -20.96
CA GLY A 318 2.40 -0.93 -19.64
C GLY A 318 3.91 -0.91 -19.79
N LYS A 319 4.52 0.25 -20.06
CA LYS A 319 5.98 0.38 -20.27
C LYS A 319 6.61 1.22 -19.17
N GLY A 320 7.94 1.20 -19.10
CA GLY A 320 8.76 2.01 -18.20
C GLY A 320 8.60 3.53 -18.29
N TYR A 321 7.85 4.06 -19.26
CA TYR A 321 7.51 5.48 -19.36
C TYR A 321 6.29 5.79 -18.50
N ILE A 322 6.41 6.79 -17.61
CA ILE A 322 5.41 7.05 -16.55
C ILE A 322 3.99 7.30 -17.07
N VAL A 323 3.85 7.97 -18.22
CA VAL A 323 2.54 8.22 -18.86
C VAL A 323 1.91 6.90 -19.30
N ASN A 324 2.70 6.00 -19.91
CA ASN A 324 2.23 4.69 -20.33
C ASN A 324 1.84 3.81 -19.14
N ALA A 325 2.66 3.78 -18.10
CA ALA A 325 2.38 3.00 -16.88
C ALA A 325 1.10 3.48 -16.18
N LEU A 326 0.93 4.80 -16.03
CA LEU A 326 -0.29 5.39 -15.46
C LEU A 326 -1.53 5.10 -16.30
N GLU A 327 -1.45 5.28 -17.63
CA GLU A 327 -2.57 5.00 -18.54
C GLU A 327 -2.97 3.51 -18.49
N ALA A 328 -1.99 2.61 -18.46
CA ALA A 328 -2.22 1.17 -18.38
C ALA A 328 -2.83 0.73 -17.04
N ALA A 329 -2.35 1.27 -15.91
CA ALA A 329 -2.90 0.97 -14.60
C ALA A 329 -4.35 1.47 -14.45
N LEU A 330 -4.67 2.66 -14.97
CA LEU A 330 -6.03 3.20 -14.95
C LEU A 330 -6.97 2.49 -15.93
N TRP A 331 -6.46 2.02 -17.07
CA TRP A 331 -7.22 1.13 -17.95
C TRP A 331 -7.59 -0.18 -17.22
N ALA A 332 -6.64 -0.79 -16.51
CA ALA A 332 -6.89 -2.00 -15.74
C ALA A 332 -7.93 -1.72 -14.64
N PHE A 333 -7.78 -0.62 -13.89
CA PHE A 333 -8.73 -0.18 -12.87
C PHE A 333 -10.13 0.04 -13.42
N TRP A 334 -10.25 0.81 -14.50
CA TRP A 334 -11.55 1.07 -15.14
C TRP A 334 -12.23 -0.22 -15.61
N SER A 335 -11.46 -1.14 -16.21
CA SER A 335 -11.97 -2.36 -16.80
C SER A 335 -12.07 -3.57 -15.86
N ASP A 336 -11.65 -3.49 -14.59
CA ASP A 336 -11.53 -4.66 -13.70
C ASP A 336 -12.84 -5.33 -13.24
N GLU A 337 -14.00 -4.79 -13.65
CA GLU A 337 -15.33 -5.30 -13.27
C GLU A 337 -15.52 -5.39 -11.75
N ASP A 338 -14.93 -4.43 -11.03
CA ASP A 338 -14.93 -4.33 -9.57
C ASP A 338 -14.29 -5.52 -8.88
N SER A 339 -13.34 -6.18 -9.55
CA SER A 339 -12.59 -7.32 -9.06
C SER A 339 -11.08 -7.08 -9.14
N PHE A 340 -10.46 -6.95 -7.97
CA PHE A 340 -9.00 -6.83 -7.84
C PHE A 340 -8.24 -7.92 -8.62
N GLU A 341 -8.68 -9.18 -8.51
CA GLU A 341 -8.06 -10.31 -9.19
C GLU A 341 -8.12 -10.16 -10.71
N ARG A 342 -9.28 -9.76 -11.25
CA ARG A 342 -9.42 -9.56 -12.70
C ARG A 342 -8.57 -8.40 -13.17
N GLY A 343 -8.56 -7.29 -12.44
CA GLY A 343 -7.80 -6.10 -12.84
C GLY A 343 -6.30 -6.30 -12.73
N VAL A 344 -5.79 -6.97 -11.68
CA VAL A 344 -4.36 -7.25 -11.57
C VAL A 344 -3.90 -8.18 -12.69
N LEU A 345 -4.70 -9.19 -13.04
CA LEU A 345 -4.40 -10.05 -14.19
C LEU A 345 -4.51 -9.30 -15.52
N LYS A 346 -5.44 -8.36 -15.68
CA LYS A 346 -5.51 -7.47 -16.86
C LYS A 346 -4.25 -6.61 -16.97
N ALA A 347 -3.80 -6.00 -15.87
CA ALA A 347 -2.59 -5.18 -15.81
C ALA A 347 -1.34 -6.00 -16.20
N VAL A 348 -1.14 -7.17 -15.58
CA VAL A 348 0.02 -8.04 -15.84
C VAL A 348 0.03 -8.57 -17.27
N ASN A 349 -1.13 -8.99 -17.80
CA ASN A 349 -1.21 -9.56 -19.14
C ASN A 349 -1.10 -8.51 -20.27
N LEU A 350 -1.00 -7.20 -19.97
CA LEU A 350 -0.56 -6.22 -20.96
C LEU A 350 0.87 -6.46 -21.42
N GLY A 351 1.71 -7.09 -20.60
CA GLY A 351 3.12 -7.33 -20.90
C GLY A 351 3.98 -6.09 -20.77
N ASP A 352 5.22 -6.22 -21.24
CA ASP A 352 6.30 -5.25 -21.13
C ASP A 352 6.75 -5.04 -19.67
N ASP A 353 6.28 -4.02 -18.97
CA ASP A 353 6.66 -3.64 -17.60
C ASP A 353 5.51 -4.00 -16.63
N THR A 354 5.45 -5.28 -16.30
CA THR A 354 4.24 -5.94 -15.78
C THR A 354 4.09 -5.87 -14.28
N ASP A 355 5.18 -5.99 -13.53
CA ASP A 355 5.24 -5.69 -12.10
C ASP A 355 4.82 -4.24 -11.84
N THR A 356 5.45 -3.27 -12.50
CA THR A 356 5.14 -1.86 -12.24
C THR A 356 3.70 -1.52 -12.55
N THR A 357 3.20 -1.95 -13.71
CA THR A 357 1.80 -1.65 -14.10
C THR A 357 0.81 -2.27 -13.12
N ALA A 358 1.08 -3.48 -12.62
CA ALA A 358 0.24 -4.18 -11.67
C ALA A 358 0.36 -3.61 -10.24
N ALA A 359 1.55 -3.20 -9.82
CA ALA A 359 1.80 -2.54 -8.55
C ALA A 359 1.08 -1.19 -8.50
N ILE A 360 1.16 -0.39 -9.57
CA ILE A 360 0.39 0.85 -9.69
C ILE A 360 -1.10 0.51 -9.62
N TYR A 361 -1.65 -0.36 -10.48
CA TYR A 361 -3.06 -0.76 -10.38
C TYR A 361 -3.46 -1.13 -8.94
N GLY A 362 -2.63 -1.93 -8.26
CA GLY A 362 -2.92 -2.45 -6.94
C GLY A 362 -3.02 -1.39 -5.85
N GLN A 363 -2.25 -0.29 -5.96
CA GLN A 363 -2.30 0.84 -5.02
C GLN A 363 -3.69 1.47 -4.94
N LEU A 364 -4.39 1.59 -6.07
CA LEU A 364 -5.73 2.19 -6.13
C LEU A 364 -6.83 1.14 -5.99
N ALA A 365 -6.72 0.01 -6.68
CA ALA A 365 -7.81 -0.95 -6.83
C ALA A 365 -8.19 -1.69 -5.54
N ALA A 366 -7.26 -1.84 -4.62
CA ALA A 366 -7.50 -2.53 -3.35
C ALA A 366 -8.23 -1.66 -2.30
N TYR A 367 -8.72 -0.48 -2.68
CA TYR A 367 -9.61 0.33 -1.84
C TYR A 367 -10.95 -0.37 -1.52
N SER A 368 -11.32 -1.45 -2.22
CA SER A 368 -12.55 -2.22 -1.91
C SER A 368 -12.44 -3.11 -0.65
N GLY A 369 -11.32 -3.04 0.08
CA GLY A 369 -11.08 -3.72 1.36
C GLY A 369 -10.51 -5.15 1.22
N PHE A 370 -9.51 -5.46 2.05
CA PHE A 370 -8.86 -6.78 2.14
C PHE A 370 -9.86 -7.92 2.44
N GLU A 371 -10.83 -7.65 3.30
CA GLU A 371 -11.86 -8.61 3.72
C GLU A 371 -12.82 -8.98 2.58
N CYS A 372 -13.14 -8.00 1.73
CA CYS A 372 -13.92 -8.22 0.52
C CYS A 372 -13.15 -9.13 -0.45
N HIS A 373 -11.82 -8.95 -0.51
CA HIS A 373 -10.95 -9.79 -1.31
C HIS A 373 -10.85 -11.23 -0.77
N LEU A 374 -10.63 -11.41 0.54
CA LEU A 374 -10.63 -12.72 1.21
C LEU A 374 -11.95 -13.47 1.05
N SER A 375 -13.08 -12.78 1.23
CA SER A 375 -14.43 -13.32 1.05
C SER A 375 -14.64 -13.84 -0.37
N ARG A 376 -14.22 -13.07 -1.37
CA ARG A 376 -14.33 -13.44 -2.80
C ARG A 376 -13.40 -14.59 -3.18
N LEU A 377 -12.13 -14.54 -2.77
CA LEU A 377 -11.13 -15.58 -3.10
C LEU A 377 -11.46 -16.93 -2.46
N SER A 378 -12.01 -16.93 -1.26
CA SER A 378 -12.30 -18.17 -0.52
C SER A 378 -13.74 -18.68 -0.73
N ASN A 379 -14.60 -17.89 -1.39
CA ASN A 379 -16.04 -18.12 -1.52
C ASN A 379 -16.68 -18.44 -0.16
N VAL A 380 -16.28 -17.66 0.85
CA VAL A 380 -16.62 -17.84 2.25
C VAL A 380 -17.12 -16.50 2.76
N THR A 381 -18.24 -16.50 3.48
CA THR A 381 -18.71 -15.28 4.13
C THR A 381 -17.72 -14.89 5.22
N VAL A 382 -17.03 -13.77 5.03
CA VAL A 382 -16.13 -13.22 6.04
C VAL A 382 -16.95 -12.40 7.04
N MET A 383 -16.83 -12.71 8.33
CA MET A 383 -17.47 -11.98 9.42
C MET A 383 -16.39 -11.47 10.38
N HIS A 384 -16.38 -10.16 10.63
CA HIS A 384 -15.44 -9.54 11.55
C HIS A 384 -16.04 -9.42 12.95
N LEU A 385 -15.33 -9.88 13.99
CA LEU A 385 -15.79 -9.79 15.38
C LEU A 385 -15.19 -8.58 16.08
N GLU A 386 -16.04 -7.65 16.54
CA GLU A 386 -15.61 -6.68 17.55
C GLU A 386 -15.68 -7.28 18.96
N TYR A 387 -14.59 -7.15 19.73
CA TYR A 387 -14.59 -7.52 21.14
C TYR A 387 -13.89 -6.48 21.99
N ARG A 388 -14.17 -6.55 23.29
CA ARG A 388 -13.58 -5.67 24.29
C ARG A 388 -12.11 -6.05 24.53
N LEU A 389 -11.20 -5.09 24.38
CA LEU A 389 -9.75 -5.27 24.43
C LEU A 389 -9.19 -5.26 25.87
N VAL A 390 -8.05 -5.92 26.05
CA VAL A 390 -7.21 -5.84 27.26
C VAL A 390 -6.15 -4.76 27.01
N PRO A 391 -5.82 -3.89 27.98
CA PRO A 391 -6.15 -3.96 29.41
C PRO A 391 -7.47 -3.30 29.84
N GLU A 392 -8.13 -2.54 28.97
CA GLU A 392 -9.32 -1.73 29.30
C GLU A 392 -10.49 -2.57 29.83
N HIS A 393 -10.60 -3.80 29.32
CA HIS A 393 -11.57 -4.79 29.75
C HIS A 393 -10.85 -6.10 30.08
N PRO A 394 -10.50 -6.34 31.36
CA PRO A 394 -9.78 -7.54 31.76
C PRO A 394 -10.59 -8.81 31.47
N LEU A 395 -9.89 -9.95 31.44
CA LEU A 395 -10.51 -11.27 31.37
C LEU A 395 -11.66 -11.39 32.39
N PRO A 396 -12.84 -11.93 32.00
CA PRO A 396 -13.13 -12.69 30.77
C PRO A 396 -13.80 -11.90 29.64
N ALA A 397 -13.79 -10.56 29.64
CA ALA A 397 -14.61 -9.74 28.72
C ALA A 397 -14.43 -10.08 27.23
N VAL A 398 -13.18 -10.34 26.82
CA VAL A 398 -12.73 -10.79 25.50
C VAL A 398 -13.38 -12.15 25.12
N VAL A 399 -13.32 -13.12 26.04
CA VAL A 399 -13.86 -14.48 25.87
C VAL A 399 -15.39 -14.46 25.79
N ASP A 400 -16.04 -13.59 26.57
CA ASP A 400 -17.49 -13.44 26.55
C ASP A 400 -17.99 -12.92 25.20
N ASN A 401 -17.28 -11.98 24.56
CA ASN A 401 -17.64 -11.47 23.24
C ASN A 401 -17.58 -12.58 22.17
N ALA A 402 -16.51 -13.38 22.16
CA ALA A 402 -16.39 -14.52 21.25
C ALA A 402 -17.44 -15.59 21.50
N LEU A 403 -17.80 -15.85 22.77
CA LEU A 403 -18.85 -16.80 23.11
C LEU A 403 -20.25 -16.33 22.70
N ILE A 404 -20.54 -15.03 22.82
CA ILE A 404 -21.81 -14.45 22.36
C ILE A 404 -21.95 -14.64 20.86
N LEU A 405 -20.90 -14.30 20.09
CA LEU A 405 -20.92 -14.51 18.64
C LEU A 405 -21.04 -15.99 18.28
N TYR A 406 -20.25 -16.85 18.91
CA TYR A 406 -20.32 -18.30 18.67
C TYR A 406 -21.74 -18.84 18.88
N ARG A 407 -22.41 -18.42 19.97
CA ARG A 407 -23.80 -18.81 20.24
C ARG A 407 -24.77 -18.27 19.20
N ALA A 408 -24.62 -17.00 18.81
CA ALA A 408 -25.47 -16.38 17.78
C ALA A 408 -25.33 -17.08 16.42
N LEU A 409 -24.10 -17.48 16.05
CA LEU A 409 -23.84 -18.18 14.79
C LEU A 409 -24.29 -19.65 14.83
N ARG A 410 -24.13 -20.32 15.98
CA ARG A 410 -24.59 -21.71 16.18
C ARG A 410 -26.09 -21.86 15.91
N ASP A 411 -26.88 -20.87 16.27
CA ASP A 411 -28.34 -20.94 16.18
C ASP A 411 -28.85 -20.68 14.73
N GLY A 412 -27.97 -20.28 13.78
CA GLY A 412 -28.33 -19.97 12.39
C GLY A 412 -27.43 -20.57 11.28
N ILE A 413 -26.29 -21.18 11.62
CA ILE A 413 -25.31 -21.73 10.68
C ILE A 413 -24.91 -23.15 11.14
N LEU A 414 -24.79 -24.09 10.20
CA LEU A 414 -24.18 -25.41 10.47
C LEU A 414 -22.76 -25.19 10.99
N VAL A 415 -22.54 -25.43 12.28
CA VAL A 415 -21.28 -25.15 13.00
C VAL A 415 -20.07 -25.85 12.36
N SER A 416 -20.30 -26.97 11.66
CA SER A 416 -19.32 -27.70 10.85
C SER A 416 -18.76 -26.90 9.65
N HIS A 417 -19.28 -25.72 9.36
CA HIS A 417 -18.82 -24.80 8.30
C HIS A 417 -18.13 -23.54 8.84
N LEU A 418 -17.96 -23.44 10.17
CA LEU A 418 -17.33 -22.29 10.81
C LEU A 418 -15.82 -22.50 10.94
N THR A 419 -15.05 -21.57 10.38
CA THR A 419 -13.60 -21.46 10.56
C THR A 419 -13.29 -20.17 11.32
N ILE A 420 -12.48 -20.26 12.37
CA ILE A 420 -11.96 -19.09 13.08
C ILE A 420 -10.54 -18.84 12.62
N MET A 421 -10.25 -17.60 12.19
CA MET A 421 -8.95 -17.16 11.73
C MET A 421 -8.52 -15.88 12.44
N GLU A 422 -7.28 -15.87 12.93
CA GLU A 422 -6.73 -14.72 13.67
C GLU A 422 -5.32 -14.35 13.20
N ASP A 423 -4.98 -13.07 13.38
CA ASP A 423 -3.64 -12.51 13.24
C ASP A 423 -2.80 -12.64 14.54
N SER A 424 -1.55 -12.18 14.47
CA SER A 424 -0.50 -12.39 15.47
C SER A 424 -0.88 -11.96 16.90
N ALA A 425 -1.54 -10.81 17.08
CA ALA A 425 -1.99 -10.35 18.41
C ALA A 425 -3.35 -10.96 18.82
N GLY A 426 -4.17 -11.33 17.83
CA GLY A 426 -5.45 -11.99 18.03
C GLY A 426 -5.36 -13.39 18.63
N GLY A 427 -4.28 -14.14 18.38
CA GLY A 427 -4.13 -15.55 18.80
C GLY A 427 -4.42 -15.87 20.27
N SER A 428 -4.32 -14.87 21.15
CA SER A 428 -4.76 -14.97 22.55
C SER A 428 -6.26 -15.26 22.69
N LEU A 429 -7.13 -14.68 21.87
CA LEU A 429 -8.57 -14.91 21.90
C LEU A 429 -8.94 -16.33 21.46
N THR A 430 -8.36 -16.85 20.37
CA THR A 430 -8.53 -18.26 19.97
C THR A 430 -8.02 -19.20 21.05
N LEU A 431 -6.81 -18.97 21.58
CA LEU A 431 -6.22 -19.81 22.62
C LEU A 431 -6.97 -19.75 23.96
N LEU A 432 -7.68 -18.66 24.26
CA LEU A 432 -8.51 -18.52 25.46
C LEU A 432 -9.95 -19.02 25.25
N THR A 433 -10.48 -18.92 24.04
CA THR A 433 -11.87 -19.31 23.71
C THR A 433 -11.98 -20.82 23.48
N ILE A 434 -10.97 -21.46 22.86
CA ILE A 434 -10.95 -22.91 22.62
C ILE A 434 -11.11 -23.72 23.92
N PRO A 435 -10.31 -23.48 25.00
CA PRO A 435 -10.47 -24.22 26.25
C PRO A 435 -11.87 -24.06 26.85
N VAL A 436 -12.49 -22.89 26.69
CA VAL A 436 -13.84 -22.62 27.21
C VAL A 436 -14.92 -23.32 26.39
N LEU A 437 -14.78 -23.35 25.06
CA LEU A 437 -15.66 -24.11 24.18
C LEU A 437 -15.53 -25.62 24.42
N LEU A 438 -14.31 -26.13 24.61
CA LEU A 438 -14.04 -27.52 24.99
C LEU A 438 -14.64 -27.86 26.36
N ALA A 439 -14.38 -27.05 27.39
CA ALA A 439 -14.87 -27.27 28.75
C ALA A 439 -16.41 -27.25 28.82
N ARG A 440 -17.07 -26.52 27.91
CA ARG A 440 -18.53 -26.46 27.80
C ARG A 440 -19.13 -27.52 26.85
N GLN A 441 -18.32 -28.44 26.32
CA GLN A 441 -18.71 -29.42 25.30
C GLN A 441 -19.35 -28.80 24.05
N LEU A 442 -18.96 -27.56 23.73
CA LEU A 442 -19.51 -26.79 22.64
C LEU A 442 -18.65 -26.85 21.36
N LEU A 443 -17.47 -27.48 21.37
CA LEU A 443 -16.52 -27.37 20.26
C LEU A 443 -16.96 -28.18 19.03
N MET A 444 -17.46 -27.50 18.00
CA MET A 444 -17.69 -28.05 16.65
C MET A 444 -17.21 -27.04 15.60
N LEU A 445 -15.89 -26.88 15.43
CA LEU A 445 -15.29 -26.00 14.42
C LEU A 445 -14.70 -26.84 13.28
N ARG A 446 -14.75 -26.32 12.04
CA ARG A 446 -14.17 -27.01 10.86
C ARG A 446 -12.65 -26.94 10.85
N ALA A 447 -12.13 -25.76 11.14
CA ALA A 447 -10.71 -25.47 11.17
C ALA A 447 -10.45 -24.26 12.06
N ILE A 448 -9.22 -24.15 12.54
CA ILE A 448 -8.70 -23.00 13.28
C ILE A 448 -7.40 -22.60 12.60
N ILE A 449 -7.28 -21.33 12.24
CA ILE A 449 -6.10 -20.80 11.55
C ILE A 449 -5.53 -19.68 12.42
N THR A 450 -4.34 -19.93 12.98
CA THR A 450 -3.58 -18.91 13.71
C THR A 450 -2.42 -18.46 12.84
N LEU A 451 -2.41 -17.20 12.43
CA LEU A 451 -1.27 -16.60 11.75
C LEU A 451 -0.33 -15.99 12.79
N SER A 452 0.89 -16.54 12.90
CA SER A 452 1.97 -15.95 13.71
C SER A 452 2.83 -15.09 12.79
N SER A 453 3.11 -13.85 13.21
CA SER A 453 4.18 -13.03 12.59
C SER A 453 5.53 -13.39 13.18
#